data_AF-A0A7C1HSG7-F1
#
_entry.id   AF-A0A7C1HSG7-F1
#
_cell.length_a   1.000
_cell.length_b   1.000
_cell.length_c   1.000
_cell.angle_alpha   90.00
_cell.angle_beta   90.00
_cell.angle_gamma   90.00
#
_symmetry.space_group_name_H-M   'P 1'
#
loop_
_entity.id
_entity.type
_entity.pdbx_description
1 polymer ?
#
loop_
_entity_poly.entity_id
_entity_poly.type
_entity_poly.pdbx_seq_one_letter_code
_entity_poly.pdbx_strand_id
1 'polypeptide(L)'
;MIFDIQLSSSGFYPFLMTLNRMRKGISSVCLSVCLLIALSGCSRDARSACEWPCFHGPDRTNKSPETGLLKEWPDDGPGLLWKVDFKNRRGLNIADPIIKDNHVFFSSDSGCI
;
A
#
# COMPACT_ATOMS: atom_id res chain seq x y z
N MET A 1 -14.77 76.35 -28.46
CA MET A 1 -13.67 75.94 -27.57
C MET A 1 -14.15 74.73 -26.78
N ILE A 2 -13.94 73.52 -27.30
CA ILE A 2 -13.98 72.24 -26.56
C ILE A 2 -12.94 71.37 -27.26
N PHE A 3 -11.84 71.06 -26.57
CA PHE A 3 -10.82 70.13 -27.07
C PHE A 3 -11.07 68.77 -26.41
N ASP A 4 -11.41 67.78 -27.23
CA ASP A 4 -11.48 66.37 -26.88
C ASP A 4 -10.07 65.83 -26.62
N ILE A 5 -9.82 65.35 -25.40
CA ILE A 5 -8.59 64.64 -25.04
C ILE A 5 -8.84 63.14 -25.25
N GLN A 6 -8.38 62.62 -26.38
CA GLN A 6 -8.31 61.19 -26.64
C GLN A 6 -7.17 60.56 -25.80
N LEU A 7 -7.53 59.89 -24.70
CA LEU A 7 -6.63 59.04 -23.94
C LEU A 7 -6.34 57.76 -24.74
N SER A 8 -5.11 57.65 -25.25
CA SER A 8 -4.62 56.48 -26.01
C SER A 8 -4.63 55.21 -25.15
N SER A 9 -5.44 54.24 -25.56
CA SER A 9 -5.71 52.97 -24.85
C SER A 9 -4.68 51.85 -25.12
N SER A 10 -3.47 52.17 -25.59
CA SER A 10 -2.52 51.18 -26.09
C SER A 10 -1.62 50.51 -25.02
N GLY A 11 -1.61 51.01 -23.78
CA GLY A 11 -0.70 50.51 -22.72
C GLY A 11 -1.28 49.46 -21.76
N PHE A 12 -2.60 49.26 -21.70
CA PHE A 12 -3.24 48.50 -20.61
C PHE A 12 -3.40 46.99 -20.87
N TYR A 13 -3.40 46.58 -22.13
CA TYR A 13 -3.65 45.20 -22.55
C TYR A 13 -2.48 44.21 -22.34
N PRO A 14 -1.19 44.54 -22.57
CA PRO A 14 -0.10 43.57 -22.42
C PRO A 14 0.20 43.23 -20.94
N PHE A 15 -0.08 44.16 -20.02
CA PHE A 15 0.13 43.96 -18.59
C PHE A 15 -0.90 42.98 -17.99
N LEU A 16 -2.18 43.16 -18.33
CA LEU A 16 -3.27 42.28 -17.86
C LEU A 16 -3.20 40.87 -18.46
N MET A 17 -2.74 40.73 -19.71
CA MET A 17 -2.52 39.41 -20.31
C MET A 17 -1.39 38.63 -19.64
N THR A 18 -0.31 39.31 -19.23
CA THR A 18 0.82 38.69 -18.52
C THR A 18 0.40 38.16 -17.14
N LEU A 19 -0.38 38.93 -16.39
CA LEU A 19 -0.92 38.52 -15.08
C LEU A 19 -1.87 37.31 -15.18
N ASN A 20 -2.72 37.26 -16.20
CA ASN A 20 -3.63 36.12 -16.43
C ASN A 20 -2.90 34.84 -16.86
N ARG A 21 -1.80 34.97 -17.60
CA ARG A 21 -0.93 33.83 -17.99
C ARG A 21 -0.17 33.28 -16.79
N MET A 22 0.29 34.14 -15.87
CA MET A 22 0.91 33.76 -14.60
C MET A 22 -0.10 33.08 -13.64
N ARG A 23 -1.33 33.60 -13.53
CA ARG A 23 -2.39 33.03 -12.66
C ARG A 23 -2.81 31.61 -13.08
N LYS A 24 -2.91 31.36 -14.39
CA LYS A 24 -3.25 30.02 -14.93
C LYS A 24 -2.10 29.01 -14.77
N GLY A 25 -0.84 29.48 -14.88
CA GLY A 25 0.34 28.64 -14.65
C GLY A 25 0.45 28.18 -13.20
N ILE A 26 0.29 29.09 -12.24
CA ILE A 26 0.35 28.79 -10.79
C ILE A 26 -0.72 27.77 -10.40
N SER A 27 -1.95 27.92 -10.89
CA SER A 27 -3.05 26.98 -10.59
C SER A 27 -2.81 25.58 -11.17
N SER A 28 -2.25 25.49 -12.38
CA SER A 28 -1.93 24.21 -13.03
C SER A 28 -0.81 23.46 -12.31
N VAL A 29 0.20 24.19 -11.82
CA VAL A 29 1.29 23.63 -11.03
C VAL A 29 0.77 23.11 -9.68
N CYS A 30 -0.06 23.88 -8.97
CA CYS A 30 -0.66 23.43 -7.71
C CYS A 30 -1.51 22.16 -7.89
N LEU A 31 -2.35 22.10 -8.93
CA LEU A 31 -3.16 20.91 -9.25
C LEU A 31 -2.29 19.69 -9.57
N SER A 32 -1.22 19.88 -10.34
CA SER A 32 -0.28 18.81 -10.70
C SER A 32 0.49 18.30 -9.48
N VAL A 33 0.92 19.20 -8.59
CA VAL A 33 1.59 18.83 -7.33
C VAL A 33 0.64 18.09 -6.39
N CYS A 34 -0.62 18.53 -6.25
CA CYS A 34 -1.62 17.81 -5.46
C CYS A 34 -1.89 16.39 -6.00
N LEU A 35 -1.95 16.24 -7.33
CA LEU A 35 -2.16 14.93 -7.97
C LEU A 35 -0.95 14.00 -7.76
N LEU A 36 0.27 14.51 -7.85
CA LEU A 36 1.49 13.74 -7.57
C LEU A 36 1.57 13.30 -6.10
N ILE A 37 1.16 14.17 -5.16
CA ILE A 37 1.11 13.82 -3.73
C ILE A 37 0.06 12.72 -3.49
N ALA A 38 -1.11 12.81 -4.11
CA ALA A 38 -2.17 11.80 -3.98
C ALA A 38 -1.77 10.43 -4.56
N LEU A 39 -1.00 10.40 -5.64
CA LEU A 39 -0.52 9.16 -6.28
C LEU A 39 0.68 8.53 -5.56
N SER A 40 1.38 9.28 -4.69
CA SER A 40 2.56 8.78 -3.97
C SER A 40 2.23 7.95 -2.72
N GLY A 41 0.94 7.83 -2.35
CA GLY A 41 0.50 7.23 -1.08
C GLY A 41 0.28 5.71 -1.05
N CYS A 42 0.53 4.97 -2.14
CA CYS A 42 0.21 3.53 -2.22
C CYS A 42 1.39 2.61 -1.94
N SER A 43 2.21 2.89 -0.93
CA SER A 43 3.10 1.88 -0.35
C SER A 43 2.41 1.32 0.88
N ARG A 44 1.63 0.24 0.71
CA ARG A 44 1.13 -0.54 1.85
C ARG A 44 2.35 -1.06 2.60
N ASP A 45 2.58 -0.57 3.81
CA ASP A 45 3.60 -1.10 4.70
C ASP A 45 3.33 -2.60 4.86
N ALA A 46 4.19 -3.44 4.29
CA ALA A 46 4.24 -4.86 4.62
C ALA A 46 4.67 -5.10 6.09
N ARG A 47 4.92 -4.01 6.84
CA ARG A 47 5.13 -3.96 8.29
C ARG A 47 3.82 -3.93 9.09
N SER A 48 2.73 -4.50 8.60
CA SER A 48 1.73 -5.00 9.55
C SER A 48 2.45 -6.07 10.38
N ALA A 49 2.44 -5.94 11.70
CA ALA A 49 3.41 -6.54 12.63
C ALA A 49 3.47 -8.08 12.65
N CYS A 50 2.67 -8.77 11.84
CA CYS A 50 2.57 -10.23 11.75
C CYS A 50 2.64 -10.77 10.32
N GLU A 51 2.99 -9.95 9.32
CA GLU A 51 3.05 -10.42 7.93
C GLU A 51 4.41 -11.04 7.61
N TRP A 52 4.40 -12.16 6.87
CA TRP A 52 5.59 -12.88 6.42
C TRP A 52 5.77 -12.76 4.90
N PRO A 53 6.18 -11.58 4.37
CA PRO A 53 6.06 -11.26 2.95
C PRO A 53 7.04 -12.01 2.04
N CYS A 54 8.09 -12.61 2.60
CA CYS A 54 9.13 -13.30 1.84
C CYS A 54 9.80 -14.41 2.66
N PHE A 55 10.62 -15.23 2.00
CA PHE A 55 11.38 -16.29 2.66
C PHE A 55 12.29 -15.72 3.77
N HIS A 56 12.27 -16.37 4.93
CA HIS A 56 12.88 -15.91 6.19
C HIS A 56 12.26 -14.64 6.82
N GLY A 57 11.11 -14.19 6.35
CA GLY A 57 10.36 -13.11 6.99
C GLY A 57 10.84 -11.72 6.59
N PRO A 58 10.19 -10.66 7.13
CA PRO A 58 10.41 -9.28 6.70
C PRO A 58 11.85 -8.79 6.92
N ASP A 59 12.55 -9.33 7.92
CA ASP A 59 13.94 -9.03 8.26
C ASP A 59 14.94 -10.09 7.74
N ARG A 60 14.44 -11.15 7.10
CA ARG A 60 15.21 -12.30 6.60
C ARG A 60 15.99 -13.06 7.68
N THR A 61 15.56 -12.98 8.94
CA THR A 61 16.21 -13.70 10.06
C THR A 61 15.55 -15.03 10.41
N ASN A 62 14.40 -15.34 9.80
CA ASN A 62 13.58 -16.50 10.08
C ASN A 62 13.09 -16.55 11.54
N LYS A 63 12.78 -15.38 12.13
CA LYS A 63 12.26 -15.26 13.50
C LYS A 63 10.95 -14.49 13.54
N SER A 64 10.01 -15.02 14.31
CA SER A 64 8.74 -14.39 14.65
C SER A 64 8.94 -13.32 15.74
N PRO A 65 8.41 -12.09 15.59
CA PRO A 65 8.43 -11.09 16.66
C PRO A 65 7.40 -11.30 17.78
N GLU A 66 6.47 -12.26 17.65
CA GLU A 66 5.39 -12.43 18.64
C GLU A 66 5.90 -12.81 20.04
N THR A 67 5.24 -12.24 21.05
CA THR A 67 5.55 -12.40 22.46
C THR A 67 4.30 -12.92 23.20
N GLY A 68 4.43 -13.26 24.49
CA GLY A 68 3.31 -13.78 25.28
C GLY A 68 2.90 -15.23 24.92
N LEU A 69 3.69 -15.93 24.10
CA LEU A 69 3.52 -17.34 23.85
C LEU A 69 3.76 -18.17 25.11
N LEU A 70 3.04 -19.30 25.22
CA LEU A 70 3.25 -20.29 26.27
C LEU A 70 4.72 -20.70 26.32
N LYS A 71 5.30 -20.68 27.53
CA LYS A 71 6.67 -21.17 27.78
C LYS A 71 6.72 -22.66 28.00
N GLU A 72 5.64 -23.20 28.55
CA GLU A 72 5.44 -24.62 28.82
C GLU A 72 4.03 -24.98 28.38
N TRP A 73 3.88 -26.18 27.85
CA TRP A 73 2.58 -26.74 27.52
C TRP A 73 1.91 -27.26 28.80
N PRO A 74 0.57 -27.21 28.89
CA PRO A 74 -0.18 -27.99 29.88
C PRO A 74 0.15 -29.49 29.79
N ASP A 75 -0.01 -30.23 30.89
CA ASP A 75 0.25 -31.68 30.93
C ASP A 75 -0.60 -32.48 29.92
N ASP A 76 -1.83 -32.03 29.69
CA ASP A 76 -2.78 -32.58 28.70
C ASP A 76 -2.59 -31.99 27.29
N GLY A 77 -1.68 -31.02 27.15
CA GLY A 77 -1.41 -30.30 25.92
C GLY A 77 -2.46 -29.23 25.58
N PRO A 78 -2.25 -28.46 24.50
CA PRO A 78 -3.26 -27.53 24.02
C PRO A 78 -4.46 -28.30 23.46
N GLY A 79 -5.66 -27.85 23.78
CA GLY A 79 -6.89 -28.40 23.20
C GLY A 79 -6.89 -28.31 21.66
N LEU A 80 -7.32 -29.38 21.00
CA LEU A 80 -7.51 -29.40 19.55
C LEU A 80 -8.66 -28.47 19.15
N LEU A 81 -8.35 -27.40 18.42
CA LEU A 81 -9.37 -26.46 17.95
C LEU A 81 -10.10 -26.95 16.70
N TRP A 82 -9.36 -27.50 15.73
CA TRP A 82 -9.91 -28.01 14.48
C TRP A 82 -8.94 -28.99 13.82
N LYS A 83 -9.49 -29.83 12.95
CA LYS A 83 -8.73 -30.78 12.11
C LYS A 83 -9.33 -30.81 10.72
N VAL A 84 -8.49 -30.88 9.70
CA VAL A 84 -8.90 -31.07 8.31
C VAL A 84 -8.23 -32.34 7.79
N ASP A 85 -8.98 -33.18 7.09
CA ASP A 85 -8.45 -34.38 6.46
C ASP A 85 -7.62 -34.02 5.23
N PHE A 86 -6.56 -34.81 4.97
CA PHE A 86 -5.75 -34.68 3.76
C PHE A 86 -6.62 -34.78 2.51
N LYS A 87 -6.48 -33.80 1.61
CA LYS A 87 -7.19 -33.77 0.33
C LYS A 87 -6.32 -34.18 -0.86
N ASN A 88 -5.00 -34.32 -0.69
CA ASN A 88 -4.11 -34.74 -1.77
C ASN A 88 -4.03 -36.27 -1.88
N ARG A 89 -3.83 -36.76 -3.11
CA ARG A 89 -3.74 -38.21 -3.40
C ARG A 89 -2.51 -38.88 -2.80
N ARG A 90 -1.44 -38.12 -2.56
CA ARG A 90 -0.12 -38.66 -2.18
C ARG A 90 0.17 -38.60 -0.69
N GLY A 91 -0.68 -38.00 0.12
CA GLY A 91 -0.45 -37.84 1.56
C GLY A 91 0.76 -36.95 1.89
N LEU A 92 1.23 -36.14 0.93
CA LEU A 92 2.45 -35.34 1.04
C LEU A 92 2.11 -33.84 1.07
N ASN A 93 2.32 -33.22 2.23
CA ASN A 93 2.41 -31.77 2.38
C ASN A 93 3.90 -31.41 2.40
N ILE A 94 4.33 -30.51 1.52
CA ILE A 94 5.75 -30.19 1.35
C ILE A 94 6.18 -29.02 2.24
N ALA A 95 5.30 -28.06 2.54
CA ALA A 95 5.66 -26.90 3.36
C ALA A 95 4.82 -26.78 4.64
N ASP A 96 5.41 -26.09 5.61
CA ASP A 96 4.74 -25.59 6.80
C ASP A 96 3.53 -24.72 6.42
N PRO A 97 2.42 -24.82 7.16
CA PRO A 97 1.26 -23.97 6.92
C PRO A 97 1.61 -22.49 7.09
N ILE A 98 1.04 -21.65 6.24
CA ILE A 98 1.13 -20.19 6.34
C ILE A 98 -0.25 -19.67 6.71
N ILE A 99 -0.32 -18.78 7.69
CA ILE A 99 -1.54 -18.10 8.09
C ILE A 99 -1.46 -16.66 7.58
N LYS A 100 -2.50 -16.22 6.89
CA LYS A 100 -2.65 -14.81 6.50
C LYS A 100 -4.10 -14.39 6.61
N ASP A 101 -4.32 -13.26 7.25
CA ASP A 101 -5.64 -12.73 7.59
C ASP A 101 -6.45 -13.77 8.38
N ASN A 102 -7.34 -14.52 7.72
CA ASN A 102 -8.15 -15.59 8.32
C ASN A 102 -8.11 -16.88 7.47
N HIS A 103 -7.01 -17.08 6.74
CA HIS A 103 -6.83 -18.22 5.85
C HIS A 103 -5.56 -18.98 6.23
N VAL A 104 -5.65 -20.30 6.19
CA VAL A 104 -4.51 -21.21 6.35
C VAL A 104 -4.19 -21.82 4.99
N PHE A 105 -2.96 -21.61 4.53
CA PHE A 105 -2.46 -22.09 3.25
C PHE A 105 -1.49 -23.26 3.47
N PHE A 106 -1.65 -24.31 2.68
CA PHE A 106 -0.75 -25.47 2.67
C PHE A 106 -0.29 -25.71 1.23
N SER A 107 0.97 -26.08 1.04
CA SER A 107 1.48 -26.51 -0.28
C SER A 107 1.63 -28.04 -0.33
N SER A 108 1.32 -28.61 -1.49
CA SER A 108 1.42 -30.05 -1.73
C SER A 108 2.16 -30.31 -3.05
N ASP A 109 2.80 -31.46 -3.13
CA ASP A 109 3.53 -31.94 -4.31
C ASP A 109 2.61 -32.26 -5.50
N SER A 110 1.32 -32.46 -5.23
CA SER A 110 0.30 -32.62 -6.24
C SER A 110 -0.25 -31.25 -6.60
N GLY A 111 0.10 -30.75 -7.80
CA GLY A 111 -0.57 -29.61 -8.42
C GLY A 111 -2.10 -29.78 -8.37
N CYS A 112 -2.78 -28.64 -8.32
CA CYS A 112 -4.24 -28.54 -8.17
C CYS A 112 -4.97 -29.52 -9.12
N ILE A 113 -5.89 -30.29 -8.56
CA ILE A 113 -7.02 -30.87 -9.31
C ILE A 113 -8.22 -29.96 -9.17
#